data_AF-A0A1V9G4K3-F1
#
_entry.id   AF-A0A1V9G4K3-F1
#
_cell.length_a   1.000
_cell.length_b   1.000
_cell.length_c   1.000
_cell.angle_alpha   90.00
_cell.angle_beta   90.00
_cell.angle_gamma   90.00
#
_symmetry.space_group_name_H-M   'P 1'
#
loop_
_entity.id
_entity.type
_entity.pdbx_description
1 polymer ?
#
loop_
_entity_poly.entity_id
_entity_poly.type
_entity_poly.pdbx_seq_one_letter_code
_entity_poly.pdbx_strand_id
1 'polypeptide(L)'
;MAKSKLKAKGKEAEKQEAKNLKRSNKLNSLKNEFEGNKIKSFDQVFAIMNETPLAEELNIPFLTFRKKTNDPGEFTVNELIRFAQLIDVQYETISNFILNLTHYKRKV
;
A
#
# COMPACT_ATOMS: atom_id res chain seq x y z
N MET A 1 -0.90 40.13 -15.36
CA MET A 1 -1.20 38.68 -15.41
C MET A 1 -0.04 37.76 -14.97
N ALA A 2 1.19 38.24 -14.77
CA ALA A 2 2.33 37.39 -14.38
C ALA A 2 2.36 37.00 -12.88
N LYS A 3 1.94 37.90 -11.98
CA LYS A 3 1.96 37.66 -10.52
C LYS A 3 0.96 36.59 -10.04
N SER A 4 -0.14 36.36 -10.78
CA SER A 4 -1.14 35.33 -10.47
C SER A 4 -0.67 33.92 -10.83
N LYS A 5 0.06 33.76 -11.94
CA LYS A 5 0.64 32.47 -12.36
C LYS A 5 1.77 32.00 -11.43
N LEU A 6 2.58 32.92 -10.89
CA LEU A 6 3.62 32.63 -9.89
C LEU A 6 3.02 32.17 -8.55
N LYS A 7 1.94 32.83 -8.07
CA LYS A 7 1.23 32.41 -6.85
C LYS A 7 0.51 31.06 -7.01
N ALA A 8 -0.01 30.75 -8.20
CA ALA A 8 -0.63 29.46 -8.49
C ALA A 8 0.40 28.31 -8.48
N LYS A 9 1.56 28.51 -9.12
CA LYS A 9 2.67 27.52 -9.11
C LYS A 9 3.21 27.23 -7.70
N GLY A 10 3.35 28.26 -6.85
CA GLY A 10 3.76 28.06 -5.46
C GLY A 10 2.77 27.19 -4.67
N LYS A 11 1.47 27.47 -4.79
CA LYS A 11 0.41 26.68 -4.14
C LYS A 11 0.32 25.23 -4.65
N GLU A 12 0.61 24.99 -5.92
CA GLU A 12 0.63 23.63 -6.49
C GLU A 12 1.83 22.81 -5.99
N ALA A 13 3.01 23.42 -5.89
CA ALA A 13 4.20 22.78 -5.34
C ALA A 13 4.01 22.41 -3.86
N GLU A 14 3.56 23.36 -3.03
CA GLU A 14 3.26 23.12 -1.61
C GLU A 14 2.20 22.02 -1.42
N LYS A 15 1.17 21.99 -2.27
CA LYS A 15 0.13 20.96 -2.25
C LYS A 15 0.69 19.59 -2.64
N GLN A 16 1.62 19.53 -3.58
CA GLN A 16 2.28 18.29 -3.98
C GLN A 16 3.23 17.77 -2.91
N GLU A 17 4.01 18.65 -2.29
CA GLU A 17 4.87 18.32 -1.15
C GLU A 17 4.06 17.78 0.04
N ALA A 18 2.96 18.46 0.39
CA ALA A 18 2.07 17.98 1.46
C ALA A 18 1.45 16.61 1.15
N LYS A 19 1.13 16.32 -0.12
CA LYS A 19 0.67 15.00 -0.56
C LYS A 19 1.77 13.94 -0.43
N ASN A 20 2.99 14.27 -0.88
CA ASN A 20 4.14 13.37 -0.80
C ASN A 20 4.49 13.05 0.67
N LEU A 21 4.44 14.04 1.55
CA LEU A 21 4.66 13.85 2.99
C LEU A 21 3.60 12.94 3.61
N LYS A 22 2.31 13.16 3.31
CA LYS A 22 1.23 12.29 3.76
C LYS A 22 1.40 10.85 3.26
N ARG A 23 1.82 10.67 2.00
CA ARG A 23 2.12 9.36 1.43
C ARG A 23 3.27 8.68 2.18
N SER A 24 4.38 9.38 2.39
CA SER A 24 5.53 8.86 3.13
C SER A 24 5.16 8.45 4.56
N ASN A 25 4.37 9.26 5.26
CA ASN A 25 3.91 8.95 6.61
C ASN A 25 3.04 7.67 6.65
N LYS A 26 2.17 7.46 5.65
CA LYS A 26 1.37 6.24 5.54
C LYS A 26 2.23 5.00 5.30
N LEU A 27 3.21 5.09 4.40
CA LEU A 27 4.14 3.99 4.11
C LEU A 27 4.98 3.65 5.35
N ASN A 28 5.50 4.66 6.06
CA ASN A 28 6.24 4.46 7.31
C ASN A 28 5.34 3.82 8.39
N SER A 29 4.07 4.20 8.46
CA SER A 29 3.12 3.56 9.38
C SER A 29 2.87 2.10 9.00
N LEU A 30 2.68 1.79 7.71
CA LEU A 30 2.54 0.41 7.25
C LEU A 30 3.79 -0.40 7.58
N LYS A 31 4.99 0.15 7.34
CA LYS A 31 6.26 -0.50 7.66
C LYS A 31 6.33 -0.92 9.12
N ASN A 32 6.11 0.02 10.04
CA ASN A 32 6.14 -0.25 11.48
C ASN A 32 5.12 -1.31 11.90
N GLU A 33 3.93 -1.30 11.30
CA GLU A 33 2.86 -2.24 11.63
C GLU A 33 3.09 -3.64 11.06
N PHE A 34 3.72 -3.74 9.88
CA PHE A 34 4.17 -5.02 9.30
C PHE A 34 5.36 -5.60 10.06
N GLU A 35 6.39 -4.81 10.35
CA GLU A 35 7.55 -5.26 11.14
C GLU A 35 7.16 -5.65 12.57
N GLY A 36 6.17 -4.94 13.15
CA GLY A 36 5.58 -5.28 14.44
C GLY A 36 4.64 -6.50 14.42
N ASN A 37 4.42 -7.14 13.27
CA ASN A 37 3.47 -8.25 13.08
C ASN A 37 2.04 -7.94 13.60
N LYS A 38 1.63 -6.68 13.54
CA LYS A 38 0.31 -6.22 14.03
C LYS A 38 -0.78 -6.33 12.96
N ILE A 39 -0.39 -6.27 11.69
CA ILE A 39 -1.30 -6.42 10.55
C ILE A 39 -1.59 -7.90 10.32
N LYS A 40 -2.87 -8.26 10.50
CA LYS A 40 -3.42 -9.61 10.36
C LYS A 40 -4.50 -9.71 9.29
N SER A 41 -4.91 -8.58 8.72
CA SER A 41 -5.95 -8.50 7.68
C SER A 41 -5.67 -7.34 6.72
N PHE A 42 -6.20 -7.44 5.50
CA PHE A 42 -6.15 -6.33 4.54
C PHE A 42 -6.96 -5.12 5.01
N ASP A 43 -8.01 -5.29 5.81
CA ASP A 43 -8.77 -4.17 6.38
C ASP A 43 -7.89 -3.24 7.23
N GLN A 44 -6.92 -3.79 7.96
CA GLN A 44 -5.95 -3.01 8.73
C GLN A 44 -4.94 -2.27 7.84
N VAL A 45 -4.58 -2.85 6.69
CA VAL A 45 -3.81 -2.15 5.66
C VAL A 45 -4.62 -0.96 5.12
N PHE A 46 -5.90 -1.20 4.84
CA PHE A 46 -6.81 -0.19 4.26
C PHE A 46 -7.18 0.93 5.22
N ALA A 47 -7.09 0.68 6.54
CA ALA A 47 -7.21 1.72 7.54
C ALA A 47 -6.08 2.77 7.47
N ILE A 48 -4.92 2.41 6.92
CA ILE A 48 -3.75 3.30 6.80
C ILE A 48 -3.67 3.87 5.37
N MET A 49 -3.82 3.01 4.37
CA MET A 49 -3.71 3.36 2.96
C MET A 49 -4.87 2.82 2.15
N ASN A 50 -5.59 3.72 1.46
CA ASN A 50 -6.74 3.36 0.65
C ASN A 50 -6.38 2.34 -0.43
N GLU A 51 -7.35 1.49 -0.79
CA GLU A 51 -7.18 0.42 -1.78
C GLU A 51 -6.74 0.93 -3.16
N THR A 52 -7.36 2.00 -3.67
CA THR A 52 -7.09 2.48 -5.03
C THR A 52 -5.64 2.96 -5.22
N PRO A 53 -5.11 3.89 -4.39
CA PRO A 53 -3.71 4.29 -4.46
C PRO A 53 -2.75 3.11 -4.25
N LEU A 54 -3.08 2.17 -3.36
CA LEU A 54 -2.24 1.00 -3.14
C LEU A 54 -2.18 0.09 -4.37
N ALA A 55 -3.31 -0.16 -5.03
CA ALA A 55 -3.37 -0.92 -6.28
C ALA A 55 -2.58 -0.24 -7.41
N GLU A 56 -2.69 1.09 -7.53
CA GLU A 56 -1.92 1.89 -8.49
C GLU A 56 -0.41 1.78 -8.21
N GLU A 57 0.01 1.92 -6.96
CA GLU A 57 1.42 1.84 -6.56
C GLU A 57 2.02 0.43 -6.73
N LEU A 58 1.21 -0.61 -6.59
CA LEU A 58 1.61 -1.99 -6.87
C LEU A 58 1.57 -2.33 -8.36
N ASN A 59 1.06 -1.42 -9.20
CA ASN A 59 0.81 -1.62 -10.62
C ASN A 59 -0.06 -2.88 -10.87
N ILE A 60 -1.18 -2.96 -10.15
CA ILE A 60 -2.20 -4.01 -10.26
C ILE A 60 -3.54 -3.33 -10.59
N PRO A 61 -4.28 -3.80 -11.62
CA PRO A 61 -5.61 -3.27 -11.88
C PRO A 61 -6.52 -3.39 -10.64
N PHE A 62 -7.26 -2.33 -10.31
CA PHE A 62 -8.04 -2.26 -9.06
C PHE A 62 -8.95 -3.47 -8.83
N LEU A 63 -9.68 -3.93 -9.86
CA LEU A 63 -10.55 -5.10 -9.75
C LEU A 63 -9.76 -6.38 -9.44
N THR A 64 -8.59 -6.54 -10.05
CA THR A 64 -7.68 -7.66 -9.80
C THR A 64 -7.10 -7.60 -8.40
N PHE A 65 -6.69 -6.41 -7.95
CA PHE A 65 -6.21 -6.20 -6.58
C PHE A 65 -7.29 -6.55 -5.55
N ARG A 66 -8.53 -6.10 -5.78
CA ARG A 66 -9.66 -6.44 -4.92
C ARG A 66 -9.98 -7.94 -4.92
N LYS A 67 -9.86 -8.63 -6.06
CA LYS A 67 -9.98 -10.09 -6.11
C LYS A 67 -8.88 -10.77 -5.28
N LYS A 68 -7.63 -10.37 -5.45
CA LYS A 68 -6.47 -10.94 -4.74
C LYS A 68 -6.48 -10.65 -3.24
N THR A 69 -7.00 -9.51 -2.80
CA THR A 69 -7.13 -9.22 -1.36
C THR A 69 -8.21 -10.09 -0.69
N ASN A 70 -9.25 -10.47 -1.44
CA ASN A 70 -10.26 -11.43 -1.00
C ASN A 70 -9.79 -12.89 -1.10
N ASP A 71 -8.92 -13.19 -2.06
CA ASP A 71 -8.28 -14.49 -2.28
C ASP A 71 -6.74 -14.35 -2.35
N PRO A 72 -6.07 -14.26 -1.18
CA PRO A 72 -4.64 -13.92 -1.11
C PRO A 72 -3.71 -14.94 -1.76
N GLY A 73 -4.17 -16.17 -2.01
CA GLY A 73 -3.40 -17.18 -2.73
C GLY A 73 -3.13 -16.83 -4.19
N GLU A 74 -3.88 -15.89 -4.76
CA GLU A 74 -3.71 -15.44 -6.15
C GLU A 74 -2.56 -14.44 -6.32
N PHE A 75 -1.95 -13.93 -5.23
CA PHE A 75 -0.78 -13.05 -5.34
C PHE A 75 0.42 -13.81 -5.89
N THR A 76 1.02 -13.27 -6.94
CA THR A 76 2.26 -13.77 -7.53
C THR A 76 3.47 -13.30 -6.72
N VAL A 77 4.56 -14.05 -6.77
CA VAL A 77 5.84 -13.68 -6.11
C VAL A 77 6.30 -12.27 -6.51
N ASN A 78 6.16 -11.89 -7.79
CA ASN A 78 6.53 -10.55 -8.26
C ASN A 78 5.64 -9.44 -7.68
N GLU A 79 4.36 -9.70 -7.40
CA GLU A 79 3.49 -8.74 -6.72
C GLU A 79 3.88 -8.60 -5.24
N LEU A 80 4.22 -9.72 -4.58
CA LEU A 80 4.70 -9.71 -3.20
C LEU A 80 6.02 -8.94 -3.04
N ILE A 81 6.96 -9.12 -3.97
CA ILE A 81 8.22 -8.37 -3.99
C ILE A 81 7.95 -6.87 -4.17
N ARG A 82 7.09 -6.49 -5.12
CA ARG A 82 6.71 -5.09 -5.31
C ARG A 82 6.05 -4.50 -4.07
N PHE A 83 5.24 -5.29 -3.38
CA PHE A 83 4.59 -4.84 -2.14
C PHE A 83 5.59 -4.63 -1.01
N ALA A 84 6.54 -5.55 -0.85
CA ALA A 84 7.64 -5.43 0.10
C ALA A 84 8.50 -4.19 -0.19
N GLN A 85 8.86 -3.96 -1.47
CA GLN A 85 9.60 -2.78 -1.91
C GLN A 85 8.83 -1.48 -1.69
N LEU A 86 7.50 -1.50 -1.87
CA LEU A 86 6.68 -0.31 -1.71
C LEU A 86 6.64 0.18 -0.26
N ILE A 87 6.53 -0.75 0.69
CA ILE A 87 6.49 -0.45 2.12
C ILE A 87 7.90 -0.37 2.72
N ASP A 88 8.93 -0.82 2.00
CA ASP A 88 10.30 -0.93 2.48
C ASP A 88 10.45 -1.92 3.65
N VAL A 89 9.91 -3.13 3.45
CA VAL A 89 10.01 -4.28 4.38
C VAL A 89 10.58 -5.51 3.69
N GLN A 90 10.98 -6.50 4.48
CA GLN A 90 11.46 -7.78 3.96
C GLN A 90 10.33 -8.57 3.27
N TYR A 91 10.69 -9.29 2.20
CA TYR A 91 9.76 -10.13 1.44
C TYR A 91 9.11 -11.20 2.32
N GLU A 92 9.85 -11.76 3.27
CA GLU A 92 9.39 -12.75 4.23
C GLU A 92 8.21 -12.22 5.05
N THR A 93 8.24 -10.94 5.45
CA THR A 93 7.14 -10.33 6.22
C THR A 93 5.84 -10.30 5.43
N ILE A 94 5.89 -9.87 4.17
CA ILE A 94 4.71 -9.80 3.30
C ILE A 94 4.23 -11.20 2.91
N SER A 95 5.15 -12.10 2.56
CA SER A 95 4.78 -13.47 2.18
C SER A 95 4.16 -14.24 3.35
N ASN A 96 4.70 -14.12 4.56
CA ASN A 96 4.11 -14.69 5.77
C ASN A 96 2.72 -14.13 6.04
N PHE A 97 2.53 -12.81 5.87
CA PHE A 97 1.21 -12.18 5.98
C PHE A 97 0.19 -12.80 5.02
N ILE A 98 0.54 -12.93 3.73
CA ILE A 98 -0.35 -13.52 2.72
C ILE A 98 -0.62 -15.00 2.98
N LEU A 99 0.39 -15.77 3.39
CA LEU A 99 0.24 -17.17 3.74
C LEU A 99 -0.72 -17.33 4.94
N ASN A 100 -0.56 -16.53 5.99
CA ASN A 100 -1.43 -16.56 7.16
C ASN A 100 -2.90 -16.31 6.80
N LEU A 101 -3.16 -15.39 5.85
CA LEU A 101 -4.51 -15.15 5.35
C LEU A 101 -5.07 -16.32 4.54
N THR A 102 -4.22 -17.00 3.78
CA THR A 102 -4.61 -18.13 2.92
C THR A 102 -4.91 -19.38 3.75
N HIS A 103 -4.11 -19.64 4.79
CA HIS A 103 -4.29 -20.80 5.68
C HIS A 103 -5.53 -20.70 6.57
N TYR A 104 -6.01 -19.48 6.89
CA TYR A 104 -7.23 -19.32 7.69
C TYR A 104 -8.50 -19.82 6.98
N LYS A 105 -8.50 -19.87 5.64
CA LYS A 105 -9.63 -20.37 4.85
C LYS A 105 -9.62 -21.89 4.60
N ARG A 106 -8.51 -22.61 4.88
CA ARG A 106 -8.44 -24.08 4.79
C ARG A 106 -8.73 -24.75 6.15
N LYS A 107 -9.84 -24.40 6.79
CA LYS A 107 -10.50 -25.35 7.70
C LYS A 107 -11.59 -26.04 6.90
N VAL A 108 -11.20 -27.17 6.29
CA VAL A 108 -12.12 -28.20 5.81
C VAL A 108 -12.56 -29.02 7.01
#